data_AF-A0A093FYH7-F1
#
_entry.id   AF-A0A093FYH7-F1
#
_cell.length_a   1.000
_cell.length_b   1.000
_cell.length_c   1.000
_cell.angle_alpha   90.00
_cell.angle_beta   90.00
_cell.angle_gamma   90.00
#
_symmetry.space_group_name_H-M   'P 1'
#
loop_
_entity.id
_entity.type
_entity.pdbx_description
1 polymer ?
#
loop_
_entity_poly.entity_id
_entity_poly.type
_entity_poly.pdbx_seq_one_letter_code
_entity_poly.pdbx_strand_id
1 'polypeptide(L)'
;EKSRYETSLNLTTKRFLELLSQSPDGVVDLNWAAEVLKVQKRRIYDITNVLEGIQLITKKSKNNIQWLGNQAPGGAPSRHRLLEKELRELQAAERQLDDLIQMCSVQLRLLTEDPANQQYPLVQGRVGFAGWGAHSAAPAYVTCQDLRSVVDPSEQMVMVIKAPPETQLQVSDPAEAFQVSVRSTQGPIDVFLC
;
A
#
# COMPACT_ATOMS: atom_id res chain seq x y z
N GLU A 1 27.38 -43.72 -29.71
CA GLU A 1 27.18 -42.25 -29.74
C GLU A 1 26.51 -41.81 -28.45
N LYS A 2 26.99 -40.73 -27.81
CA LYS A 2 26.28 -40.08 -26.71
C LYS A 2 25.19 -39.19 -27.30
N SER A 3 23.98 -39.22 -26.74
CA SER A 3 22.86 -38.42 -27.22
C SER A 3 23.18 -36.92 -27.07
N ARG A 4 22.76 -36.09 -28.03
CA ARG A 4 22.94 -34.62 -28.01
C ARG A 4 22.43 -33.98 -26.70
N TYR A 5 21.46 -34.61 -26.05
CA TYR A 5 20.92 -34.17 -24.76
C TYR A 5 21.90 -34.39 -23.60
N GLU A 6 22.68 -35.48 -23.62
CA GLU A 6 23.66 -35.83 -22.58
C GLU A 6 24.85 -34.86 -22.54
N THR A 7 25.08 -34.13 -23.64
CA THR A 7 26.13 -33.11 -23.79
C THR A 7 25.60 -31.68 -23.71
N SER A 8 24.32 -31.51 -23.37
CA SER A 8 23.70 -30.19 -23.30
C SER A 8 24.26 -29.35 -22.15
N LEU A 9 24.36 -28.03 -22.40
CA LEU A 9 24.80 -27.08 -21.37
C LEU A 9 23.83 -27.07 -20.19
N ASN A 10 22.52 -27.17 -20.42
CA ASN A 10 21.51 -27.21 -19.37
C ASN A 10 21.72 -28.39 -18.40
N LEU A 11 21.94 -29.60 -18.91
CA LEU A 11 22.22 -30.76 -18.05
C LEU A 11 23.54 -30.59 -17.28
N THR A 12 24.55 -30.02 -17.93
CA THR A 12 25.85 -29.73 -17.31
C THR A 12 25.70 -28.68 -16.20
N THR A 13 24.90 -27.63 -16.42
CA THR A 13 24.57 -26.60 -15.42
C THR A 13 23.86 -27.20 -14.22
N LYS A 14 22.85 -28.06 -14.43
CA LYS A 14 22.15 -28.72 -13.31
C LYS A 14 23.09 -29.55 -12.45
N ARG A 15 23.91 -30.39 -13.07
CA ARG A 15 24.91 -31.20 -12.34
C ARG A 15 25.99 -30.34 -11.69
N PHE A 16 26.42 -29.25 -12.33
CA PHE A 16 27.37 -28.30 -11.75
C PHE A 16 26.79 -27.60 -10.51
N LEU A 17 25.51 -27.23 -10.54
CA LEU A 17 24.79 -26.67 -9.38
C LEU A 17 24.64 -27.69 -8.24
N GLU A 18 24.43 -28.97 -8.55
CA GLU A 18 24.44 -30.05 -7.56
C GLU A 18 25.82 -30.20 -6.89
N LEU A 19 26.91 -30.10 -7.65
CA LEU A 19 28.28 -30.13 -7.08
C LEU A 19 28.55 -28.91 -6.19
N LEU A 20 28.06 -27.73 -6.59
CA LEU A 20 28.16 -26.51 -5.78
C LEU A 20 27.37 -26.61 -4.48
N SER A 21 26.15 -27.16 -4.51
CA SER A 21 25.28 -27.28 -3.33
C SER A 21 25.74 -28.34 -2.34
N GLN A 22 26.40 -29.40 -2.81
CA GLN A 22 26.96 -30.47 -1.98
C GLN A 22 28.31 -30.12 -1.34
N SER A 23 28.98 -29.06 -1.81
CA SER A 23 30.29 -28.65 -1.28
C SER A 23 30.13 -28.00 0.11
N PRO A 24 30.76 -28.54 1.18
CA PRO A 24 30.56 -28.07 2.56
C PRO A 24 31.10 -26.65 2.80
N ASP A 25 32.20 -26.30 2.13
CA ASP A 25 32.83 -24.97 2.23
C ASP A 25 32.35 -23.98 1.17
N GLY A 26 31.41 -24.40 0.31
CA GLY A 26 30.94 -23.61 -0.82
C GLY A 26 32.05 -23.30 -1.84
N VAL A 27 33.19 -23.99 -1.82
CA VAL A 27 34.30 -23.77 -2.77
C VAL A 27 34.43 -24.98 -3.69
N VAL A 28 34.51 -24.72 -5.00
CA VAL A 28 34.63 -25.75 -6.02
C VAL A 28 35.84 -25.47 -6.92
N ASP A 29 36.67 -26.50 -7.12
CA ASP A 29 37.77 -26.49 -8.10
C ASP A 29 37.21 -26.76 -9.51
N LEU A 30 37.53 -25.87 -10.45
CA LEU A 30 37.09 -25.93 -11.84
C LEU A 30 37.72 -27.10 -12.62
N ASN A 31 38.91 -27.56 -12.24
CA ASN A 31 39.54 -28.76 -12.82
C ASN A 31 38.76 -30.00 -12.42
N TRP A 32 38.49 -30.14 -11.13
CA TRP A 32 37.73 -31.25 -10.58
C TRP A 32 36.30 -31.28 -11.15
N ALA A 33 35.63 -30.13 -11.22
CA ALA A 33 34.30 -30.03 -11.83
C ALA A 33 34.30 -30.45 -13.30
N ALA A 34 35.33 -30.10 -14.08
CA ALA A 34 35.45 -30.53 -15.47
C ALA A 34 35.61 -32.05 -15.62
N GLU A 35 36.36 -32.68 -14.72
CA GLU A 35 36.55 -34.14 -14.68
C GLU A 35 35.27 -34.89 -14.29
N VAL A 36 34.60 -34.46 -13.20
CA VAL A 36 33.37 -35.08 -12.70
C VAL A 36 32.24 -34.97 -13.71
N LEU A 37 32.07 -33.79 -14.32
CA LEU A 37 31.05 -33.55 -15.33
C LEU A 37 31.42 -34.14 -16.69
N LYS A 38 32.66 -34.62 -16.87
CA LYS A 38 33.21 -35.15 -18.12
C LYS A 38 33.04 -34.17 -19.28
N VAL A 39 33.28 -32.89 -19.02
CA VAL A 39 33.19 -31.79 -20.00
C VAL A 39 34.50 -31.02 -20.09
N GLN A 40 34.71 -30.35 -21.22
CA GLN A 40 35.88 -29.49 -21.40
C GLN A 40 35.77 -28.21 -20.55
N LYS A 41 36.91 -27.68 -20.08
CA LYS A 41 36.98 -26.43 -19.29
C LYS A 41 36.25 -25.24 -19.92
N ARG A 42 36.17 -25.18 -21.25
CA ARG A 42 35.44 -24.14 -21.96
C ARG A 42 33.96 -24.08 -21.56
N ARG A 43 33.33 -25.24 -21.31
CA ARG A 43 31.91 -25.33 -20.89
C ARG A 43 31.70 -24.91 -19.46
N ILE A 44 32.67 -25.17 -18.59
CA ILE A 44 32.66 -24.66 -17.21
C ILE A 44 32.65 -23.13 -17.22
N TYR A 45 33.46 -22.48 -18.08
CA TYR A 45 33.45 -21.02 -18.19
C TYR A 45 32.13 -20.42 -18.68
N ASP A 46 31.42 -21.10 -19.59
CA ASP A 46 30.08 -20.65 -20.00
C ASP A 46 29.13 -20.58 -18.80
N ILE A 47 29.20 -21.58 -17.90
CA ILE A 47 28.36 -21.65 -16.71
C ILE A 47 28.81 -20.61 -15.68
N THR A 48 30.12 -20.52 -15.40
CA THR A 48 30.62 -19.59 -14.38
C THR A 48 30.43 -18.14 -14.78
N ASN A 49 30.58 -17.77 -16.05
CA ASN A 49 30.38 -16.38 -16.50
C ASN A 49 28.94 -15.92 -16.28
N VAL A 50 27.96 -16.79 -16.55
CA VAL A 50 26.55 -16.48 -16.30
C VAL A 50 26.29 -16.36 -14.80
N LEU A 51 26.76 -17.34 -14.00
CA LEU A 51 26.58 -17.34 -12.55
C LEU A 51 27.28 -16.16 -11.84
N GLU A 52 28.43 -15.73 -12.35
CA GLU A 52 29.16 -14.55 -11.89
C GLU A 52 28.43 -13.27 -12.30
N GLY A 53 27.89 -13.22 -13.53
CA GLY A 53 27.08 -12.10 -14.01
C GLY A 53 25.81 -11.84 -13.19
N ILE A 54 25.20 -12.90 -12.64
CA ILE A 54 24.08 -12.81 -11.69
C ILE A 54 24.52 -12.82 -10.21
N GLN A 55 25.82 -12.73 -9.93
CA GLN A 55 26.41 -12.62 -8.60
C GLN A 55 26.11 -13.79 -7.64
N LEU A 56 25.88 -14.99 -8.17
CA LEU A 56 25.70 -16.21 -7.36
C LEU A 56 27.01 -16.93 -7.04
N ILE A 57 28.11 -16.58 -7.71
CA ILE A 57 29.45 -17.08 -7.43
C ILE A 57 30.48 -15.95 -7.49
N THR A 58 31.61 -16.16 -6.82
CA THR A 58 32.80 -15.29 -6.93
C THR A 58 34.06 -16.10 -7.15
N LYS A 59 35.07 -15.48 -7.77
CA LYS A 59 36.39 -16.08 -7.91
C LYS A 59 37.16 -15.96 -6.59
N LYS A 60 37.52 -17.10 -5.98
CA LYS A 60 38.30 -17.15 -4.74
C LYS A 60 39.81 -17.20 -5.03
N SER A 61 40.22 -18.04 -5.96
CA SER A 61 41.62 -18.15 -6.40
C SER A 61 41.70 -18.75 -7.81
N LYS A 62 42.92 -18.91 -8.36
CA LYS A 62 43.09 -19.58 -9.66
C LYS A 62 42.49 -20.98 -9.58
N ASN A 63 41.63 -21.31 -10.54
CA ASN A 63 40.87 -22.56 -10.61
C ASN A 63 39.86 -22.80 -9.48
N ASN A 64 39.62 -21.87 -8.55
CA ASN A 64 38.65 -22.07 -7.47
C ASN A 64 37.60 -20.95 -7.47
N ILE A 65 36.34 -21.37 -7.47
CA ILE A 65 35.18 -20.49 -7.32
C ILE A 65 34.49 -20.74 -5.99
N GLN A 66 33.83 -19.72 -5.47
CA GLN A 66 33.04 -19.79 -4.24
C GLN A 66 31.57 -19.53 -4.56
N TRP A 67 30.73 -20.47 -4.15
CA TRP A 67 29.28 -20.42 -4.18
C TRP A 67 28.75 -19.42 -3.14
N LEU A 68 28.07 -18.39 -3.62
CA LEU A 68 27.38 -17.40 -2.79
C LEU A 68 25.89 -17.71 -2.61
N GLY A 69 25.34 -18.62 -3.42
CA GLY A 69 23.91 -18.93 -3.40
C GLY A 69 23.44 -19.74 -2.19
N ASN A 70 24.35 -20.32 -1.39
CA ASN A 70 24.02 -21.03 -0.13
C ASN A 70 24.90 -20.59 1.05
N GLN A 71 25.95 -19.80 0.80
CA GLN A 71 26.74 -19.16 1.85
C GLN A 71 26.75 -17.64 1.66
N ALA A 72 26.14 -16.93 2.59
CA ALA A 72 26.93 -16.03 3.42
C ALA A 72 26.19 -15.68 4.72
N PRO A 73 26.76 -15.96 5.89
CA PRO A 73 26.49 -15.17 7.09
C PRO A 73 27.05 -13.73 6.98
N GLY A 74 26.82 -13.00 5.87
CA GLY A 74 27.29 -11.60 5.81
C GLY A 74 27.32 -10.80 4.50
N GLY A 75 26.47 -11.03 3.49
CA GLY A 75 26.55 -10.18 2.27
C GLY A 75 25.23 -9.91 1.56
N ALA A 76 24.58 -10.96 1.05
CA ALA A 76 23.30 -10.85 0.34
C ALA A 76 22.04 -11.21 1.16
N PRO A 77 22.04 -12.20 2.08
CA PRO A 77 20.83 -12.54 2.83
C PRO A 77 20.47 -11.51 3.90
N SER A 78 21.40 -10.63 4.29
CA SER A 78 21.11 -9.55 5.24
C SER A 78 20.12 -8.55 4.66
N ARG A 79 20.33 -8.09 3.41
CA ARG A 79 19.42 -7.12 2.77
C ARG A 79 18.07 -7.73 2.45
N HIS A 80 18.03 -8.98 1.97
CA HIS A 80 16.76 -9.67 1.74
C HIS A 80 15.99 -9.88 3.04
N ARG A 81 16.63 -10.36 4.12
CA ARG A 81 15.98 -10.52 5.44
C ARG A 81 15.57 -9.20 6.07
N LEU A 82 16.33 -8.12 5.85
CA LEU A 82 15.95 -6.77 6.29
C LEU A 82 14.72 -6.29 5.53
N LEU A 83 14.69 -6.44 4.21
CA LEU A 83 13.52 -6.10 3.40
C LEU A 83 12.30 -6.96 3.76
N GLU A 84 12.47 -8.26 4.04
CA GLU A 84 11.39 -9.11 4.54
C GLU A 84 10.90 -8.68 5.92
N LYS A 85 11.80 -8.22 6.79
CA LYS A 85 11.44 -7.67 8.09
C LYS A 85 10.68 -6.36 7.94
N GLU A 86 11.19 -5.42 7.14
CA GLU A 86 10.53 -4.15 6.82
C GLU A 86 9.16 -4.39 6.17
N LEU A 87 9.04 -5.35 5.25
CA LEU A 87 7.77 -5.71 4.64
C LEU A 87 6.77 -6.22 5.68
N ARG A 88 7.20 -7.08 6.62
CA ARG A 88 6.34 -7.54 7.72
C ARG A 88 5.91 -6.41 8.65
N GLU A 89 6.82 -5.49 8.95
CA GLU A 89 6.54 -4.32 9.80
C GLU A 89 5.54 -3.38 9.11
N LEU A 90 5.74 -3.08 7.82
CA LEU A 90 4.82 -2.28 7.02
C LEU A 90 3.44 -2.93 6.91
N GLN A 91 3.37 -4.24 6.67
CA GLN A 91 2.10 -4.97 6.66
C GLN A 91 1.39 -4.96 8.01
N ALA A 92 2.14 -4.97 9.12
CA ALA A 92 1.54 -4.84 10.45
C ALA A 92 0.99 -3.42 10.67
N ALA A 93 1.73 -2.40 10.27
CA ALA A 93 1.29 -1.01 10.36
C ALA A 93 0.05 -0.72 9.48
N GLU A 94 0.02 -1.27 8.26
CA GLU A 94 -1.14 -1.18 7.35
C GLU A 94 -2.39 -1.79 8.00
N ARG A 95 -2.28 -3.01 8.55
CA ARG A 95 -3.39 -3.64 9.28
C ARG A 95 -3.87 -2.81 10.47
N GLN A 96 -2.95 -2.23 11.24
CA GLN A 96 -3.33 -1.36 12.35
C GLN A 96 -4.07 -0.11 11.88
N LEU A 97 -3.66 0.47 10.75
CA LEU A 97 -4.35 1.63 10.18
C LEU A 97 -5.74 1.26 9.69
N ASP A 98 -5.89 0.11 9.03
CA ASP A 98 -7.18 -0.40 8.57
C ASP A 98 -8.15 -0.63 9.75
N ASP A 99 -7.66 -1.21 10.86
CA ASP A 99 -8.45 -1.40 12.08
C ASP A 99 -8.94 -0.06 12.65
N LEU A 100 -8.06 0.96 12.68
CA LEU A 100 -8.42 2.30 13.15
C LEU A 100 -9.41 3.00 12.23
N ILE A 101 -9.24 2.90 10.91
CA ILE A 101 -10.17 3.45 9.91
C ILE A 101 -11.53 2.77 10.07
N GLN A 102 -11.57 1.45 10.24
CA GLN A 102 -12.81 0.70 10.43
C GLN A 102 -13.51 1.14 11.71
N MET A 103 -12.78 1.25 12.83
CA MET A 103 -13.33 1.70 14.10
C MET A 103 -13.90 3.12 14.01
N CYS A 104 -13.15 4.06 13.44
CA CYS A 104 -13.60 5.43 13.23
C CYS A 104 -14.85 5.48 12.32
N SER A 105 -14.85 4.69 11.24
CA SER A 105 -15.99 4.60 10.32
C SER A 105 -17.24 4.01 10.99
N VAL A 106 -17.09 3.09 11.94
CA VAL A 106 -18.21 2.58 12.76
C VAL A 106 -18.69 3.67 13.72
N GLN A 107 -17.79 4.38 14.41
CA GLN A 107 -18.15 5.46 15.33
C GLN A 107 -18.91 6.58 14.63
N LEU A 108 -18.44 7.02 13.46
CA LEU A 108 -19.12 8.03 12.66
C LEU A 108 -20.52 7.57 12.25
N ARG A 109 -20.67 6.33 11.76
CA ARG A 109 -22.00 5.77 11.43
C ARG A 109 -22.94 5.77 12.61
N LEU A 110 -22.48 5.30 13.78
CA LEU A 110 -23.29 5.29 15.00
C LEU A 110 -23.72 6.71 15.40
N LEU A 111 -22.83 7.70 15.28
CA LEU A 111 -23.17 9.10 15.57
C LEU A 111 -24.16 9.68 14.55
N THR A 112 -24.01 9.38 13.26
CA THR A 112 -24.84 9.96 12.20
C THR A 112 -26.19 9.27 12.03
N GLU A 113 -26.29 7.98 12.32
CA GLU A 113 -27.51 7.18 12.15
C GLU A 113 -28.39 7.15 13.42
N ASP A 114 -27.88 7.63 14.56
CA ASP A 114 -28.68 7.76 15.77
C ASP A 114 -29.82 8.77 15.56
N PRO A 115 -31.09 8.35 15.67
CA PRO A 115 -32.24 9.24 15.48
C PRO A 115 -32.24 10.41 16.46
N ALA A 116 -31.63 10.28 17.64
CA ALA A 116 -31.50 11.38 18.61
C ALA A 116 -30.59 12.51 18.10
N ASN A 117 -29.58 12.19 17.25
CA ASN A 117 -28.66 13.17 16.68
C ASN A 117 -29.19 13.81 15.39
N GLN A 118 -30.15 13.15 14.72
CA GLN A 118 -30.83 13.67 13.53
C GLN A 118 -32.03 14.56 13.87
N GLN A 119 -32.50 14.54 15.11
CA GLN A 119 -33.72 15.24 15.50
C GLN A 119 -33.44 16.72 15.75
N TYR A 120 -33.96 17.57 14.86
CA TYR A 120 -34.00 19.01 15.08
C TYR A 120 -34.82 19.30 16.34
N PRO A 121 -34.32 20.11 17.30
CA PRO A 121 -35.13 20.65 18.37
C PRO A 121 -36.11 21.63 17.71
N LEU A 122 -37.26 21.12 17.28
CA LEU A 122 -38.38 21.95 16.91
C LEU A 122 -38.67 22.86 18.11
N VAL A 123 -38.56 24.16 17.87
CA VAL A 123 -38.99 25.21 18.77
C VAL A 123 -40.52 25.14 18.87
N GLN A 124 -41.05 24.12 19.55
CA GLN A 124 -42.41 24.13 20.04
C GLN A 124 -42.35 24.69 21.46
N GLY A 125 -42.92 25.88 21.62
CA GLY A 125 -43.13 26.56 22.90
C GLY A 125 -44.00 25.73 23.85
N ARG A 126 -43.44 24.66 24.40
CA ARG A 126 -43.98 23.91 25.51
C ARG A 126 -42.88 23.67 26.52
N VAL A 127 -42.97 24.45 27.59
CA VAL A 127 -42.30 24.19 28.86
C VAL A 127 -42.84 22.85 29.38
N GLY A 128 -42.20 21.77 28.97
CA GLY A 128 -42.46 20.42 29.44
C GLY A 128 -41.17 19.86 29.99
N PHE A 129 -41.07 19.80 31.32
CA PHE A 129 -40.01 19.10 32.03
C PHE A 129 -39.88 17.67 31.48
N ALA A 130 -38.86 17.41 30.66
CA ALA A 130 -38.34 16.07 30.42
C ALA A 130 -37.19 15.86 31.40
N GLY A 131 -37.43 14.98 32.38
CA GLY A 131 -36.47 14.66 33.42
C GLY A 131 -35.17 14.06 32.87
N TRP A 132 -34.06 14.52 33.46
CA TRP A 132 -32.85 13.78 33.80
C TRP A 132 -32.75 12.36 33.19
N GLY A 133 -32.03 12.25 32.08
CA GLY A 133 -31.68 10.95 31.50
C GLY A 133 -31.51 10.93 29.98
N ALA A 134 -31.00 11.99 29.35
CA ALA A 134 -30.56 11.92 27.97
C ALA A 134 -29.07 12.26 27.93
N HIS A 135 -28.23 11.25 27.70
CA HIS A 135 -26.83 11.47 27.36
C HIS A 135 -26.78 12.41 26.14
N SER A 136 -26.26 13.62 26.37
CA SER A 136 -25.80 14.63 25.41
C SER A 136 -25.84 14.23 23.93
N ALA A 137 -27.03 14.18 23.32
CA ALA A 137 -27.19 14.14 21.88
C ALA A 137 -27.13 15.58 21.39
N ALA A 138 -25.98 16.00 20.85
CA ALA A 138 -25.85 17.29 20.19
C ALA A 138 -26.48 17.16 18.80
N PRO A 139 -27.58 17.86 18.51
CA PRO A 139 -28.23 17.77 17.20
C PRO A 139 -27.30 18.29 16.11
N ALA A 140 -27.23 17.58 14.98
CA ALA A 140 -26.33 17.90 13.86
C ALA A 140 -26.87 19.05 12.99
N TYR A 141 -26.88 20.27 13.51
CA TYR A 141 -27.18 21.49 12.75
C TYR A 141 -26.25 22.65 13.14
N VAL A 142 -26.24 23.68 12.29
CA VAL A 142 -25.59 24.97 12.57
C VAL A 142 -26.63 26.08 12.43
N THR A 143 -26.50 27.14 13.23
CA THR A 143 -27.36 28.31 13.16
C THR A 143 -26.78 29.38 12.24
N CYS A 144 -27.61 30.33 11.80
CA CYS A 144 -27.10 31.50 11.08
C CYS A 144 -26.08 32.28 11.93
N GLN A 145 -26.26 32.35 13.25
CA GLN A 145 -25.32 33.04 14.13
C GLN A 145 -23.93 32.37 14.13
N ASP A 146 -23.89 31.03 14.09
CA ASP A 146 -22.63 30.29 13.99
C ASP A 146 -21.91 30.60 12.67
N LEU A 147 -22.65 30.65 11.55
CA LEU A 147 -22.09 31.02 10.25
C LEU A 147 -21.56 32.46 10.23
N ARG A 148 -22.29 33.41 10.82
CA ARG A 148 -21.87 34.83 10.94
C ARG A 148 -20.66 35.02 11.86
N SER A 149 -20.38 34.06 12.75
CA SER A 149 -19.18 34.13 13.61
C SER A 149 -17.89 33.82 12.86
N VAL A 150 -17.99 33.11 11.73
CA VAL A 150 -16.85 32.72 10.88
C VAL A 150 -16.64 33.71 9.72
N VAL A 151 -17.72 34.30 9.21
CA VAL A 151 -17.71 35.22 8.08
C VAL A 151 -18.43 36.50 8.45
N ASP A 152 -17.77 37.65 8.29
CA ASP A 152 -18.41 38.96 8.50
C ASP A 152 -19.52 39.17 7.44
N PRO A 153 -20.80 39.18 7.83
CA PRO A 153 -21.92 39.26 6.89
C PRO A 153 -22.07 40.63 6.25
N SER A 154 -21.41 41.67 6.80
CA SER A 154 -21.47 43.02 6.24
C SER A 154 -20.65 43.19 4.96
N GLU A 155 -19.70 42.28 4.72
CA GLU A 155 -18.76 42.34 3.59
C GLU A 155 -18.98 41.20 2.57
N GLN A 156 -19.61 40.08 2.97
CA GLN A 156 -19.69 38.87 2.14
C GLN A 156 -21.06 38.20 2.19
N MET A 157 -21.58 37.80 1.02
CA MET A 157 -22.79 37.00 0.88
C MET A 157 -22.48 35.53 1.18
N VAL A 158 -23.23 34.92 2.11
CA VAL A 158 -23.11 33.50 2.46
C VAL A 158 -24.26 32.71 1.83
N MET A 159 -23.92 31.72 1.00
CA MET A 159 -24.87 30.81 0.38
C MET A 159 -24.64 29.38 0.91
N VAL A 160 -25.69 28.77 1.46
CA VAL A 160 -25.69 27.40 1.97
C VAL A 160 -26.41 26.50 0.97
N ILE A 161 -25.73 25.49 0.45
CA ILE A 161 -26.28 24.52 -0.50
C ILE A 161 -26.46 23.19 0.22
N LYS A 162 -27.69 22.68 0.24
CA LYS A 162 -28.02 21.33 0.71
C LYS A 162 -28.45 20.49 -0.48
N ALA A 163 -27.68 19.45 -0.79
CA ALA A 163 -27.91 18.58 -1.93
C ALA A 163 -27.85 17.10 -1.49
N PRO A 164 -28.55 16.19 -2.19
CA PRO A 164 -28.49 14.76 -1.90
C PRO A 164 -27.10 14.17 -2.21
N PRO A 165 -26.80 12.96 -1.71
CA PRO A 165 -25.56 12.25 -2.03
C PRO A 165 -25.32 12.14 -3.54
N GLU A 166 -24.06 12.01 -3.94
CA GLU A 166 -23.64 11.90 -5.34
C GLU A 166 -23.95 13.14 -6.21
N THR A 167 -24.28 14.29 -5.61
CA THR A 167 -24.41 15.56 -6.34
C THR A 167 -23.06 16.02 -6.87
N GLN A 168 -23.02 16.40 -8.16
CA GLN A 168 -21.83 16.93 -8.80
C GLN A 168 -21.77 18.45 -8.67
N LEU A 169 -20.61 18.97 -8.25
CA LEU A 169 -20.31 20.39 -8.21
C LEU A 169 -19.15 20.68 -9.16
N GLN A 170 -19.37 21.56 -10.14
CA GLN A 170 -18.38 21.98 -11.11
C GLN A 170 -18.17 23.49 -11.04
N VAL A 171 -16.92 23.93 -11.00
CA VAL A 171 -16.53 25.34 -11.03
C VAL A 171 -15.79 25.61 -12.33
N SER A 172 -16.27 26.57 -13.11
CA SER A 172 -15.66 26.98 -14.38
C SER A 172 -14.48 27.93 -14.14
N ASP A 173 -13.49 27.89 -15.03
CA ASP A 173 -12.33 28.79 -15.01
C ASP A 173 -12.77 30.26 -15.20
N PRO A 174 -12.34 31.20 -14.35
CA PRO A 174 -12.77 32.60 -14.37
C PRO A 174 -12.29 33.46 -15.54
N ALA A 175 -11.77 32.88 -16.62
CA ALA A 175 -11.30 33.64 -17.78
C ALA A 175 -12.32 34.68 -18.30
N GLU A 176 -13.63 34.41 -18.18
CA GLU A 176 -14.69 35.38 -18.50
C GLU A 176 -15.73 35.58 -17.38
N ALA A 177 -16.06 34.56 -16.60
CA ALA A 177 -16.96 34.67 -15.44
C ALA A 177 -16.81 33.47 -14.49
N PHE A 178 -16.92 33.72 -13.19
CA PHE A 178 -17.04 32.65 -12.20
C PHE A 178 -18.43 32.01 -12.29
N GLN A 179 -18.48 30.72 -12.64
CA GLN A 179 -19.72 29.95 -12.69
C GLN A 179 -19.58 28.68 -11.84
N VAL A 180 -20.55 28.45 -10.96
CA VAL A 180 -20.70 27.21 -10.19
C VAL A 180 -21.93 26.48 -10.72
N SER A 181 -21.75 25.26 -11.21
CA SER A 181 -22.84 24.37 -11.66
C SER A 181 -23.00 23.24 -10.66
N VAL A 182 -24.22 23.05 -10.16
CA VAL A 182 -24.57 21.97 -9.23
C VAL A 182 -25.62 21.08 -9.89
N ARG A 183 -25.34 19.78 -10.00
CA ARG A 183 -26.20 18.81 -10.67
C ARG A 183 -26.46 17.60 -9.78
N SER A 184 -27.73 17.34 -9.50
CA SER A 184 -28.19 16.17 -8.76
C SER A 184 -29.06 15.28 -9.66
N THR A 185 -28.95 13.96 -9.48
CA THR A 185 -29.81 12.94 -10.10
C THR A 185 -30.73 12.24 -9.10
N GLN A 186 -30.51 12.42 -7.79
CA GLN A 186 -31.18 11.67 -6.72
C GLN A 186 -32.25 12.48 -5.97
N GLY A 187 -32.39 13.77 -6.26
CA GLY A 187 -33.37 14.63 -5.60
C GLY A 187 -33.14 16.12 -5.83
N PRO A 188 -34.03 16.98 -5.29
CA PRO A 188 -33.91 18.43 -5.39
C PRO A 188 -32.71 18.95 -4.59
N ILE A 189 -32.23 20.14 -4.96
CA ILE A 189 -31.17 20.88 -4.27
C ILE A 189 -31.82 22.08 -3.60
N ASP A 190 -31.60 22.25 -2.30
CA ASP A 190 -32.06 23.39 -1.54
C ASP A 190 -30.92 24.40 -1.38
N VAL A 191 -31.22 25.69 -1.60
CA VAL A 191 -30.25 26.78 -1.48
C VAL A 191 -30.80 27.85 -0.54
N PHE A 192 -30.01 28.22 0.46
CA PHE A 192 -30.36 29.23 1.46
C PHE A 192 -29.33 30.36 1.43
N LEU A 193 -29.78 31.58 1.69
CA LEU A 193 -28.93 32.76 1.86
C LEU A 193 -29.00 33.19 3.31
N CYS A 194 -27.84 33.42 3.93
CA CYS A 194 -27.73 33.79 5.34
C CYS A 194 -27.41 35.27 5.53
#